data_AF-A0A4Z2HQU6-F1
#
_entry.id   AF-A0A4Z2HQU6-F1
#
_cell.length_a   1.000
_cell.length_b   1.000
_cell.length_c   1.000
_cell.angle_alpha   90.00
_cell.angle_beta   90.00
_cell.angle_gamma   90.00
#
_symmetry.space_group_name_H-M   'P 1'
#
loop_
_entity.id
_entity.type
_entity.pdbx_description
1 polymer ?
#
loop_
_entity_poly.entity_id
_entity_poly.type
_entity_poly.pdbx_seq_one_letter_code
_entity_poly.pdbx_strand_id
1 'polypeptide(L)'
;MSDAKPKAEGQSDEDEEEEDAPDGGWGWVLVGALFVSNSLVFGLMRSLGIFFVEFVQYFEESAQAISWISSTGLATQQFFSLLGTALCNAYDTRVVVMTGGCLAGLGFILASQATSLVHLYLTMGVISGKEAPKNTHDNLAKDHPRLGWGLVFTPMVATVMAHFTRRRTLVLGVGFSSIGLSSFAFNPLFQLLVETYAWRGALLILGGLSLNIVACGALIRPRRRAKAPEKKVESESGWSCAATLRRVSAHLELSLLLDRPYVVYTLAVTLLNAGYFVPYFHLVAHSRQAGFSEYQAAFVMSAAGATDILGRVASGWFSDLGHFRLIHLLTLWTALTGLFIMLLPVSSLSGSYAALMAISLLYGFCSGALTSLVFAVVPMIVGVERMMGALGLLQLIESSGGLLGTPLSGLLKDITGNYTASFVVSGGFVVLATLIMSTLPHYFSCKEPPPPPRRRPPGTKDKGSPPELEQMHSSPTATEELMKHPVSPENV
;
A
#
# COMPACT_ATOMS: atom_id res chain seq x y z
N MET A 1 -60.04 24.20 25.55
CA MET A 1 -60.19 22.76 25.32
C MET A 1 -61.03 22.61 24.05
N SER A 2 -60.60 22.96 22.84
CA SER A 2 -59.39 22.62 22.06
C SER A 2 -59.21 21.11 21.82
N ASP A 3 -60.04 20.56 20.95
CA ASP A 3 -59.70 19.37 20.15
C ASP A 3 -59.88 19.73 18.68
N ALA A 4 -58.85 20.38 18.14
CA ALA A 4 -58.68 20.57 16.71
C ALA A 4 -57.90 19.36 16.19
N LYS A 5 -58.53 18.57 15.33
CA LYS A 5 -57.90 17.52 14.55
C LYS A 5 -57.60 18.10 13.16
N PRO A 6 -56.35 18.34 12.76
CA PRO A 6 -56.02 18.55 11.36
C PRO A 6 -55.60 17.22 10.72
N LYS A 7 -56.08 17.03 9.50
CA LYS A 7 -55.67 16.02 8.54
C LYS A 7 -54.16 16.10 8.29
N ALA A 8 -53.48 14.95 8.28
CA ALA A 8 -52.22 14.78 7.58
C ALA A 8 -52.54 14.20 6.20
N GLU A 9 -52.49 15.06 5.17
CA GLU A 9 -52.30 14.65 3.79
C GLU A 9 -50.82 14.33 3.58
N GLY A 10 -50.57 13.30 2.77
CA GLY A 10 -49.39 12.46 2.84
C GLY A 10 -48.12 12.98 2.19
N GLN A 11 -47.06 12.18 2.37
CA GLN A 11 -45.97 12.02 1.41
C GLN A 11 -45.19 10.75 1.72
N SER A 12 -45.50 9.71 0.92
CA SER A 12 -44.61 8.62 0.48
C SER A 12 -43.59 8.05 1.47
N ASP A 13 -44.01 7.00 2.18
CA ASP A 13 -43.14 6.01 2.84
C ASP A 13 -42.44 5.10 1.82
N GLU A 14 -41.72 5.65 0.83
CA GLU A 14 -41.02 4.84 -0.21
C GLU A 14 -39.51 5.10 -0.39
N ASP A 15 -38.87 5.95 0.42
CA ASP A 15 -37.41 6.17 0.32
C ASP A 15 -36.66 5.90 1.65
N GLU A 16 -37.03 4.83 2.38
CA GLU A 16 -36.05 4.14 3.23
C GLU A 16 -35.12 3.33 2.31
N GLU A 17 -34.21 4.03 1.62
CA GLU A 17 -33.11 3.39 0.88
C GLU A 17 -32.38 2.44 1.83
N GLU A 18 -32.45 1.14 1.53
CA GLU A 18 -31.74 0.03 2.17
C GLU A 18 -30.38 0.50 2.71
N GLU A 19 -30.29 0.63 4.04
CA GLU A 19 -29.02 0.77 4.73
C GLU A 19 -28.28 -0.57 4.58
N ASP A 20 -27.66 -0.78 3.41
CA ASP A 20 -26.96 -1.99 2.98
C ASP A 20 -26.17 -2.56 4.17
N ALA A 21 -26.58 -3.75 4.64
CA ALA A 21 -26.05 -4.33 5.87
C ALA A 21 -24.51 -4.40 5.79
N PRO A 22 -23.77 -3.86 6.77
CA PRO A 22 -22.34 -3.53 6.67
C PRO A 22 -21.35 -4.71 6.64
N ASP A 23 -21.76 -5.88 6.11
CA ASP A 23 -20.90 -7.05 5.83
C ASP A 23 -21.52 -7.97 4.72
N GLY A 24 -22.23 -7.44 3.72
CA GLY A 24 -22.90 -8.23 2.67
C GLY A 24 -23.23 -7.47 1.37
N GLY A 25 -24.00 -8.11 0.48
CA GLY A 25 -24.58 -7.46 -0.71
C GLY A 25 -23.56 -6.94 -1.74
N TRP A 26 -23.75 -5.68 -2.17
CA TRP A 26 -22.91 -5.00 -3.18
C TRP A 26 -21.44 -4.87 -2.76
N GLY A 27 -21.14 -4.97 -1.46
CA GLY A 27 -19.78 -5.00 -0.94
C GLY A 27 -18.92 -6.07 -1.63
N TRP A 28 -19.45 -7.26 -1.91
CA TRP A 28 -18.71 -8.35 -2.58
C TRP A 28 -18.42 -8.07 -4.06
N VAL A 29 -19.31 -7.34 -4.75
CA VAL A 29 -19.07 -6.85 -6.11
C VAL A 29 -17.88 -5.89 -6.10
N LEU A 30 -17.80 -5.01 -5.10
CA LEU A 30 -16.67 -4.10 -4.93
C LEU A 30 -15.37 -4.84 -4.57
N VAL A 31 -15.43 -5.96 -3.85
CA VAL A 31 -14.25 -6.83 -3.63
C VAL A 31 -13.74 -7.39 -4.96
N GLY A 32 -14.64 -7.86 -5.84
CA GLY A 32 -14.27 -8.29 -7.19
C GLY A 32 -13.67 -7.16 -8.03
N ALA A 33 -14.25 -5.96 -7.96
CA ALA A 33 -13.71 -4.78 -8.63
C ALA A 33 -12.31 -4.41 -8.11
N LEU A 34 -12.10 -4.47 -6.79
CA LEU A 34 -10.79 -4.26 -6.14
C LEU A 34 -9.77 -5.31 -6.59
N PHE A 35 -10.18 -6.57 -6.69
CA PHE A 35 -9.34 -7.67 -7.16
C PHE A 35 -8.82 -7.40 -8.58
N VAL A 36 -9.71 -7.04 -9.50
CA VAL A 36 -9.33 -6.76 -10.90
C VAL A 36 -8.50 -5.48 -10.98
N SER A 37 -8.89 -4.41 -10.29
CA SER A 37 -8.11 -3.15 -10.32
C SER A 37 -6.71 -3.33 -9.74
N ASN A 38 -6.56 -4.07 -8.64
CA ASN A 38 -5.24 -4.34 -8.04
C ASN A 38 -4.38 -5.24 -8.92
N SER A 39 -4.99 -6.24 -9.58
CA SER A 39 -4.31 -7.06 -10.59
C SER A 39 -3.73 -6.18 -11.70
N LEU A 40 -4.52 -5.24 -12.22
CA LEU A 40 -4.10 -4.37 -13.31
C LEU A 40 -3.09 -3.30 -12.86
N VAL A 41 -3.15 -2.82 -11.63
CA VAL A 41 -2.15 -1.85 -11.13
C VAL A 41 -0.84 -2.56 -10.80
N PHE A 42 -0.83 -3.48 -9.83
CA PHE A 42 0.41 -4.11 -9.36
C PHE A 42 0.91 -5.23 -10.28
N GLY A 43 0.01 -6.01 -10.86
CA GLY A 43 0.38 -7.09 -11.78
C GLY A 43 1.11 -6.55 -12.99
N LEU A 44 0.54 -5.53 -13.65
CA LEU A 44 1.19 -4.88 -14.79
C LEU A 44 2.56 -4.33 -14.38
N MET A 45 2.65 -3.61 -13.24
CA MET A 45 3.92 -3.04 -12.76
C MET A 45 5.01 -4.08 -12.56
N ARG A 46 4.69 -5.15 -11.83
CA ARG A 46 5.68 -6.18 -11.46
C ARG A 46 6.12 -7.02 -12.64
N SER A 47 5.29 -7.13 -13.67
CA SER A 47 5.61 -7.86 -14.90
C SER A 47 6.35 -7.00 -15.94
N LEU A 48 6.53 -5.69 -15.72
CA LEU A 48 7.30 -4.84 -16.64
C LEU A 48 8.78 -5.24 -16.75
N GLY A 49 9.32 -6.00 -15.79
CA GLY A 49 10.68 -6.53 -15.85
C GLY A 49 10.98 -7.39 -17.09
N ILE A 50 9.95 -7.92 -17.76
CA ILE A 50 10.10 -8.69 -19.00
C ILE A 50 10.55 -7.79 -20.16
N PHE A 51 10.04 -6.55 -20.22
CA PHE A 51 10.45 -5.60 -21.27
C PHE A 51 11.87 -5.05 -21.05
N PHE A 52 12.47 -5.30 -19.89
CA PHE A 52 13.75 -4.72 -19.52
C PHE A 52 14.85 -5.07 -20.53
N VAL A 53 14.98 -6.35 -20.87
CA VAL A 53 16.02 -6.84 -21.79
C VAL A 53 15.82 -6.26 -23.18
N GLU A 54 14.58 -6.22 -23.66
CA GLU A 54 14.20 -5.63 -24.95
C GLU A 54 14.50 -4.13 -25.02
N PHE A 55 14.23 -3.39 -23.94
CA PHE A 55 14.53 -1.95 -23.91
C PHE A 55 16.01 -1.65 -23.89
N VAL A 56 16.82 -2.43 -23.17
CA VAL A 56 18.29 -2.30 -23.21
C VAL A 56 18.80 -2.52 -24.63
N GLN A 57 18.27 -3.51 -25.35
CA GLN A 57 18.70 -3.80 -26.72
C GLN A 57 18.20 -2.75 -27.72
N TYR A 58 16.94 -2.33 -27.64
CA TYR A 58 16.35 -1.40 -28.60
C TYR A 58 16.87 0.03 -28.47
N PHE A 59 17.03 0.53 -27.25
CA PHE A 59 17.52 1.89 -27.01
C PHE A 59 19.05 1.96 -26.94
N GLU A 60 19.76 0.82 -26.86
CA GLU A 60 21.21 0.73 -26.69
C GLU A 60 21.73 1.53 -25.48
N GLU A 61 20.92 1.55 -24.41
CA GLU A 61 21.14 2.36 -23.23
C GLU A 61 21.52 1.51 -22.02
N SER A 62 22.08 2.17 -21.00
CA SER A 62 22.55 1.49 -19.79
C SER A 62 21.41 0.84 -19.01
N ALA A 63 21.71 -0.19 -18.21
CA ALA A 63 20.68 -0.83 -17.39
C ALA A 63 20.07 0.17 -16.40
N GLN A 64 20.90 1.04 -15.82
CA GLN A 64 20.44 2.14 -14.98
C GLN A 64 19.40 3.02 -15.68
N ALA A 65 19.68 3.43 -16.93
CA ALA A 65 18.78 4.28 -17.70
C ALA A 65 17.43 3.58 -17.93
N ILE A 66 17.43 2.30 -18.28
CA ILE A 66 16.19 1.54 -18.46
C ILE A 66 15.44 1.33 -17.13
N SER A 67 16.12 1.06 -16.03
CA SER A 67 15.50 0.88 -14.70
C SER A 67 14.71 2.10 -14.23
N TRP A 68 15.06 3.31 -14.67
CA TRP A 68 14.26 4.51 -14.36
C TRP A 68 12.82 4.44 -14.89
N ILE A 69 12.53 3.68 -15.95
CA ILE A 69 11.17 3.55 -16.49
C ILE A 69 10.22 2.94 -15.46
N SER A 70 10.61 1.81 -14.87
CA SER A 70 9.79 1.12 -13.88
C SER A 70 9.79 1.84 -12.53
N SER A 71 10.95 2.34 -12.08
CA SER A 71 11.04 3.02 -10.79
C SER A 71 10.29 4.35 -10.76
N THR A 72 10.27 5.12 -11.84
CA THR A 72 9.46 6.34 -11.91
C THR A 72 7.97 6.03 -11.87
N GLY A 73 7.52 5.00 -12.58
CA GLY A 73 6.12 4.57 -12.54
C GLY A 73 5.67 4.08 -11.16
N LEU A 74 6.48 3.24 -10.51
CA LEU A 74 6.22 2.77 -9.14
C LEU A 74 6.21 3.90 -8.12
N ALA A 75 7.23 4.78 -8.16
CA ALA A 75 7.33 5.90 -7.24
C ALA A 75 6.15 6.85 -7.38
N THR A 76 5.73 7.11 -8.62
CA THR A 76 4.56 7.94 -8.93
C THR A 76 3.29 7.34 -8.38
N GLN A 77 3.09 6.03 -8.55
CA GLN A 77 1.96 5.33 -7.95
C GLN A 77 1.91 5.56 -6.44
N GLN A 78 3.02 5.30 -5.72
CA GLN A 78 3.08 5.41 -4.26
C GLN A 78 2.99 6.86 -3.76
N PHE A 79 3.67 7.79 -4.45
CA PHE A 79 3.68 9.21 -4.10
C PHE A 79 2.27 9.83 -4.22
N PHE A 80 1.55 9.50 -5.28
CA PHE A 80 0.24 10.09 -5.55
C PHE A 80 -0.94 9.35 -4.92
N SER A 81 -0.71 8.21 -4.26
CA SER A 81 -1.71 7.53 -3.44
C SER A 81 -2.35 8.44 -2.38
N LEU A 82 -1.56 9.35 -1.78
CA LEU A 82 -2.05 10.30 -0.78
C LEU A 82 -2.95 11.38 -1.39
N LEU A 83 -2.60 11.82 -2.61
CA LEU A 83 -3.39 12.79 -3.36
C LEU A 83 -4.73 12.18 -3.82
N GLY A 84 -4.74 10.89 -4.17
CA GLY A 84 -5.98 10.15 -4.45
C GLY A 84 -6.98 10.20 -3.30
N THR A 85 -6.52 10.03 -2.06
CA THR A 85 -7.36 10.15 -0.86
C THR A 85 -7.91 11.56 -0.67
N ALA A 86 -7.07 12.58 -0.86
CA ALA A 86 -7.50 13.98 -0.76
C ALA A 86 -8.55 14.32 -1.83
N LEU A 87 -8.38 13.80 -3.05
CA LEU A 87 -9.33 14.00 -4.14
C LEU A 87 -10.67 13.30 -3.89
N CYS A 88 -10.69 12.11 -3.28
CA CYS A 88 -11.94 11.45 -2.89
C CYS A 88 -12.69 12.19 -1.77
N ASN A 89 -11.99 13.04 -1.02
CA ASN A 89 -12.64 13.91 -0.05
C ASN A 89 -13.25 15.16 -0.70
N ALA A 90 -12.82 15.55 -1.89
CA ALA A 90 -13.33 16.72 -2.61
C ALA A 90 -14.32 16.35 -3.73
N TYR A 91 -14.14 15.18 -4.34
CA TYR A 91 -14.87 14.68 -5.50
C TYR A 91 -15.39 13.27 -5.23
N ASP A 92 -16.37 12.83 -6.01
CA ASP A 92 -16.88 11.46 -5.93
C ASP A 92 -15.79 10.43 -6.24
N THR A 93 -15.61 9.46 -5.34
CA THR A 93 -14.63 8.37 -5.47
C THR A 93 -14.74 7.64 -6.81
N ARG A 94 -15.97 7.45 -7.32
CA ARG A 94 -16.23 6.86 -8.64
C ARG A 94 -15.48 7.60 -9.76
N VAL A 95 -15.59 8.93 -9.79
CA VAL A 95 -14.97 9.75 -10.82
C VAL A 95 -13.45 9.72 -10.69
N VAL A 96 -12.93 9.75 -9.47
CA VAL A 96 -11.48 9.70 -9.20
C VAL A 96 -10.88 8.38 -9.73
N VAL A 97 -11.49 7.24 -9.42
CA VAL A 97 -11.01 5.93 -9.88
C VAL A 97 -11.13 5.77 -11.39
N MET A 98 -12.27 6.16 -11.99
CA MET A 98 -12.45 6.10 -13.44
C MET A 98 -11.44 6.98 -14.18
N THR A 99 -11.19 8.19 -13.68
CA THR A 99 -10.16 9.07 -14.24
C THR A 99 -8.79 8.43 -14.13
N GLY A 100 -8.46 7.86 -12.96
CA GLY A 100 -7.22 7.11 -12.75
C GLY A 100 -7.01 5.97 -13.76
N GLY A 101 -8.05 5.17 -14.01
CA GLY A 101 -8.03 4.08 -15.00
C GLY A 101 -7.90 4.54 -16.46
N CYS A 102 -8.57 5.63 -16.85
CA CYS A 102 -8.38 6.24 -18.17
C CYS A 102 -6.94 6.72 -18.35
N LEU A 103 -6.41 7.40 -17.33
CA LEU A 103 -5.04 7.89 -17.31
C LEU A 103 -4.02 6.74 -17.29
N ALA A 104 -4.33 5.63 -16.64
CA ALA A 104 -3.52 4.42 -16.65
C ALA A 104 -3.38 3.86 -18.07
N GLY A 105 -4.51 3.58 -18.73
CA GLY A 105 -4.52 3.01 -20.08
C GLY A 105 -3.93 3.93 -21.14
N LEU A 106 -4.23 5.22 -21.09
CA LEU A 106 -3.64 6.22 -21.98
C LEU A 106 -2.11 6.30 -21.83
N GLY A 107 -1.57 6.12 -20.63
CA GLY A 107 -0.12 6.11 -20.40
C GLY A 107 0.58 5.00 -21.18
N PHE A 108 0.03 3.77 -21.14
CA PHE A 108 0.55 2.64 -21.92
C PHE A 108 0.37 2.80 -23.44
N ILE A 109 -0.78 3.34 -23.87
CA ILE A 109 -1.02 3.60 -25.29
C ILE A 109 0.00 4.61 -25.82
N LEU A 110 0.28 5.68 -25.07
CA LEU A 110 1.32 6.65 -25.45
C LEU A 110 2.71 6.02 -25.38
N ALA A 111 3.01 5.22 -24.35
CA ALA A 111 4.27 4.50 -24.21
C ALA A 111 4.56 3.58 -25.42
N SER A 112 3.52 2.98 -26.03
CA SER A 112 3.68 2.18 -27.26
C SER A 112 4.26 2.95 -28.44
N GLN A 113 4.08 4.28 -28.46
CA GLN A 113 4.57 5.18 -29.51
C GLN A 113 5.89 5.86 -29.12
N ALA A 114 6.48 5.49 -27.98
CA ALA A 114 7.68 6.15 -27.48
C ALA A 114 8.86 5.93 -28.42
N THR A 115 9.58 7.00 -28.74
CA THR A 115 10.81 6.99 -29.56
C THR A 115 12.06 7.31 -28.76
N SER A 116 11.92 7.72 -27.50
CA SER A 116 13.02 8.05 -26.59
C SER A 116 12.74 7.55 -25.17
N LEU A 117 13.79 7.38 -24.37
CA LEU A 117 13.65 7.00 -22.96
C LEU A 117 12.90 8.04 -22.14
N VAL A 118 13.11 9.33 -22.42
CA VAL A 118 12.38 10.42 -21.76
C VAL A 118 10.89 10.30 -22.03
N HIS A 119 10.48 9.92 -23.24
CA HIS A 119 9.09 9.64 -23.55
C HIS A 119 8.55 8.54 -22.63
N LEU A 120 9.28 7.41 -22.47
CA LEU A 120 8.87 6.32 -21.58
C LEU A 120 8.82 6.74 -20.11
N TYR A 121 9.81 7.49 -19.60
CA TYR A 121 9.79 8.03 -18.24
C TYR A 121 8.56 8.89 -17.99
N LEU A 122 8.21 9.72 -18.96
CA LEU A 122 7.05 10.59 -18.86
C LEU A 122 5.76 9.77 -18.95
N THR A 123 5.58 8.89 -19.93
CA THR A 123 4.31 8.14 -20.09
C THR A 123 4.08 7.07 -19.04
N MET A 124 5.15 6.46 -18.51
CA MET A 124 5.04 5.47 -17.43
C MET A 124 5.07 6.13 -16.04
N GLY A 125 5.73 7.28 -15.90
CA GLY A 125 5.96 7.96 -14.62
C GLY A 125 5.13 9.23 -14.36
N VAL A 126 4.71 10.03 -15.34
CA VAL A 126 4.10 11.35 -15.07
C VAL A 126 2.80 11.59 -15.84
N ILE A 127 2.63 10.92 -16.97
CA ILE A 127 1.67 11.26 -18.03
C ILE A 127 0.84 10.00 -18.27
N SER A 128 -0.40 9.98 -17.84
CA SER A 128 -1.35 10.67 -18.70
C SER A 128 -1.44 12.18 -18.54
N GLY A 129 -0.79 12.85 -19.48
CA GLY A 129 -1.15 14.13 -20.05
C GLY A 129 -0.47 14.22 -21.41
N LYS A 130 -1.27 14.42 -22.46
CA LYS A 130 -0.80 14.56 -23.85
C LYS A 130 0.38 15.54 -23.94
N GLU A 131 1.37 15.21 -24.76
CA GLU A 131 2.08 16.23 -25.52
C GLU A 131 1.16 16.55 -26.71
N ALA A 132 0.33 17.59 -26.57
CA ALA A 132 -0.45 18.08 -27.70
C ALA A 132 0.52 18.68 -28.73
N PRO A 133 0.33 18.41 -30.04
CA PRO A 133 1.12 19.07 -31.06
C PRO A 133 0.97 20.58 -30.89
N LYS A 134 2.11 21.28 -30.85
CA LYS A 134 2.16 22.74 -30.97
C LYS A 134 1.41 23.13 -32.24
N ASN A 135 0.18 23.63 -32.08
CA ASN A 135 -0.55 24.57 -32.94
C ASN A 135 -2.07 24.43 -32.73
N THR A 136 -2.59 24.85 -31.58
CA THR A 136 -3.99 25.30 -31.47
C THR A 136 -4.09 26.33 -30.35
N HIS A 137 -4.33 27.58 -30.72
CA HIS A 137 -4.72 28.65 -29.80
C HIS A 137 -6.16 28.37 -29.36
N ASP A 138 -6.36 27.74 -28.19
CA ASP A 138 -7.61 27.87 -27.44
C ASP A 138 -7.34 27.62 -25.95
N ASN A 139 -7.47 28.69 -25.16
CA ASN A 139 -7.26 28.71 -23.73
C ASN A 139 -8.53 28.24 -22.99
N LEU A 140 -8.69 26.94 -22.78
CA LEU A 140 -9.50 26.41 -21.66
C LEU A 140 -9.18 24.94 -21.33
N ALA A 141 -7.91 24.61 -21.09
CA ALA A 141 -7.54 23.37 -20.42
C ALA A 141 -7.16 23.71 -18.97
N LYS A 142 -8.07 23.45 -18.02
CA LYS A 142 -7.78 23.52 -16.59
C LYS A 142 -6.62 22.57 -16.28
N ASP A 143 -5.70 23.00 -15.42
CA ASP A 143 -4.61 22.18 -14.87
C ASP A 143 -5.17 20.91 -14.21
N HIS A 144 -5.21 19.81 -14.97
CA HIS A 144 -5.55 18.50 -14.43
C HIS A 144 -4.28 17.88 -13.85
N PRO A 145 -4.23 17.56 -12.54
CA PRO A 145 -3.07 16.89 -11.98
C PRO A 145 -2.97 15.47 -12.56
N ARG A 146 -1.79 15.13 -13.10
CA ARG A 146 -1.49 13.88 -13.82
C ARG A 146 -0.98 12.81 -12.84
N LEU A 147 -1.74 11.73 -12.62
CA LEU A 147 -1.66 10.91 -11.38
C LEU A 147 -2.16 9.44 -11.51
N GLY A 148 -2.34 8.91 -12.72
CA GLY A 148 -3.27 7.80 -13.03
C GLY A 148 -3.39 6.67 -11.98
N TRP A 149 -2.32 5.95 -11.70
CA TRP A 149 -2.37 4.75 -10.84
C TRP A 149 -2.54 5.03 -9.35
N GLY A 150 -1.99 6.15 -8.85
CA GLY A 150 -2.15 6.58 -7.46
C GLY A 150 -3.61 6.93 -7.12
N LEU A 151 -4.42 7.29 -8.12
CA LEU A 151 -5.84 7.59 -7.97
C LEU A 151 -6.75 6.36 -7.88
N VAL A 152 -6.22 5.15 -8.09
CA VAL A 152 -7.02 3.92 -8.13
C VAL A 152 -6.90 3.16 -6.82
N PHE A 153 -5.68 2.89 -6.36
CA PHE A 153 -5.42 1.97 -5.26
C PHE A 153 -6.09 2.40 -3.94
N THR A 154 -5.71 3.57 -3.41
CA THR A 154 -6.20 4.03 -2.10
C THR A 154 -7.72 4.23 -2.08
N PRO A 155 -8.33 4.86 -3.11
CA PRO A 155 -9.78 5.04 -3.15
C PRO A 155 -10.58 3.74 -3.24
N MET A 156 -10.09 2.75 -4.01
CA MET A 156 -10.73 1.43 -4.10
C MET A 156 -10.68 0.71 -2.76
N VAL A 157 -9.52 0.69 -2.11
CA VAL A 157 -9.33 0.09 -0.78
C VAL A 157 -10.24 0.76 0.25
N ALA A 158 -10.26 2.10 0.29
CA ALA A 158 -11.09 2.87 1.22
C ALA A 158 -12.59 2.59 1.02
N THR A 159 -13.04 2.53 -0.23
CA THR A 159 -14.45 2.28 -0.57
C THR A 159 -14.89 0.89 -0.12
N VAL A 160 -14.08 -0.13 -0.38
CA VAL A 160 -14.36 -1.50 0.06
C VAL A 160 -14.39 -1.57 1.59
N MET A 161 -13.42 -0.96 2.26
CA MET A 161 -13.35 -0.93 3.73
C MET A 161 -14.51 -0.19 4.40
N ALA A 162 -15.17 0.71 3.67
CA ALA A 162 -16.37 1.40 4.14
C ALA A 162 -17.65 0.55 4.06
N HIS A 163 -17.64 -0.56 3.31
CA HIS A 163 -18.76 -1.49 3.18
C HIS A 163 -18.66 -2.70 4.13
N PHE A 164 -17.50 -2.92 4.74
CA PHE A 164 -17.26 -4.02 5.67
C PHE A 164 -16.81 -3.51 7.03
N THR A 165 -17.35 -4.08 8.10
CA THR A 165 -16.97 -3.70 9.48
C THR A 165 -16.30 -4.85 10.21
N ARG A 166 -16.84 -6.07 10.14
CA ARG A 166 -16.24 -7.26 10.77
C ARG A 166 -15.24 -7.99 9.87
N ARG A 167 -15.47 -8.01 8.55
CA ARG A 167 -14.70 -8.86 7.60
C ARG A 167 -13.58 -8.12 6.85
N ARG A 168 -13.13 -6.97 7.35
CA ARG A 168 -12.14 -6.10 6.71
C ARG A 168 -10.86 -6.80 6.30
N THR A 169 -10.25 -7.56 7.20
CA THR A 169 -9.00 -8.27 6.95
C THR A 169 -9.15 -9.33 5.86
N LEU A 170 -10.24 -10.10 5.89
CA LEU A 170 -10.54 -11.12 4.87
C LEU A 170 -10.74 -10.49 3.50
N VAL A 171 -11.49 -9.39 3.43
CA VAL A 171 -11.78 -8.69 2.19
C VAL A 171 -10.52 -8.08 1.56
N LEU A 172 -9.67 -7.43 2.38
CA LEU A 172 -8.36 -6.96 1.91
C LEU A 172 -7.46 -8.11 1.48
N GLY A 173 -7.48 -9.23 2.20
CA GLY A 173 -6.74 -10.44 1.84
C GLY A 173 -7.13 -10.98 0.47
N VAL A 174 -8.44 -11.09 0.19
CA VAL A 174 -8.95 -11.47 -1.14
C VAL A 174 -8.58 -10.42 -2.19
N GLY A 175 -8.77 -9.13 -1.92
CA GLY A 175 -8.44 -8.07 -2.87
C GLY A 175 -6.95 -7.99 -3.21
N PHE A 176 -6.06 -8.32 -2.26
CA PHE A 176 -4.60 -8.28 -2.44
C PHE A 176 -4.01 -9.60 -2.92
N SER A 177 -4.68 -10.76 -2.73
CA SER A 177 -4.19 -12.03 -3.29
C SER A 177 -4.07 -11.99 -4.82
N SER A 178 -4.86 -11.12 -5.46
CA SER A 178 -4.81 -10.76 -6.87
C SER A 178 -3.41 -10.34 -7.37
N ILE A 179 -2.59 -9.73 -6.52
CA ILE A 179 -1.26 -9.24 -6.87
C ILE A 179 -0.37 -10.43 -7.25
N GLY A 180 -0.29 -11.47 -6.41
CA GLY A 180 0.46 -12.70 -6.71
C GLY A 180 -0.07 -13.43 -7.95
N LEU A 181 -1.39 -13.58 -8.07
CA LEU A 181 -2.04 -14.26 -9.20
C LEU A 181 -1.74 -13.56 -10.53
N SER A 182 -1.84 -12.23 -10.55
CA SER A 182 -1.56 -11.44 -11.76
C SER A 182 -0.10 -11.53 -12.16
N SER A 183 0.86 -11.54 -11.24
CA SER A 183 2.27 -11.74 -11.60
C SER A 183 2.56 -13.13 -12.14
N PHE A 184 1.90 -14.18 -11.62
CA PHE A 184 1.99 -15.52 -12.22
C PHE A 184 1.44 -15.56 -13.64
N ALA A 185 0.28 -14.94 -13.90
CA ALA A 185 -0.39 -14.99 -15.19
C ALA A 185 0.18 -14.02 -16.24
N PHE A 186 0.55 -12.80 -15.84
CA PHE A 186 1.01 -11.75 -16.74
C PHE A 186 2.43 -11.97 -17.24
N ASN A 187 3.30 -12.62 -16.47
CA ASN A 187 4.64 -12.90 -16.94
C ASN A 187 4.69 -13.71 -18.25
N PRO A 188 4.09 -14.91 -18.34
CA PRO A 188 4.06 -15.65 -19.61
C PRO A 188 3.24 -14.94 -20.69
N LEU A 189 2.18 -14.23 -20.32
CA LEU A 189 1.38 -13.44 -21.26
C LEU A 189 2.22 -12.33 -21.91
N PHE A 190 3.00 -11.60 -21.12
CA PHE A 190 3.82 -10.49 -21.62
C PHE A 190 4.93 -11.00 -22.52
N GLN A 191 5.56 -12.12 -22.16
CA GLN A 191 6.53 -12.79 -23.02
C GLN A 191 5.91 -13.15 -24.38
N LEU A 192 4.74 -13.78 -24.39
CA LEU A 192 4.02 -14.10 -25.62
C LEU A 192 3.66 -12.85 -26.45
N LEU A 193 3.22 -11.78 -25.79
CA LEU A 193 2.88 -10.52 -26.46
C LEU A 193 4.11 -9.84 -27.06
N VAL A 194 5.24 -9.87 -26.38
CA VAL A 194 6.52 -9.34 -26.86
C VAL A 194 7.00 -10.14 -28.07
N GLU A 195 6.95 -11.47 -28.02
CA GLU A 195 7.36 -12.32 -29.15
C GLU A 195 6.46 -12.13 -30.38
N THR A 196 5.15 -11.97 -30.19
CA THR A 196 4.18 -11.91 -31.29
C THR A 196 4.04 -10.50 -31.89
N TYR A 197 4.04 -9.46 -31.04
CA TYR A 197 3.68 -8.09 -31.42
C TYR A 197 4.78 -7.07 -31.15
N ALA A 198 5.96 -7.51 -30.74
CA ALA A 198 7.03 -6.68 -30.18
C ALA A 198 6.58 -5.89 -28.93
N TRP A 199 7.52 -5.20 -28.29
CA TRP A 199 7.23 -4.42 -27.08
C TRP A 199 6.19 -3.32 -27.33
N ARG A 200 6.14 -2.74 -28.54
CA ARG A 200 5.17 -1.68 -28.88
C ARG A 200 3.74 -2.20 -28.91
N GLY A 201 3.49 -3.29 -29.63
CA GLY A 201 2.16 -3.90 -29.70
C GLY A 201 1.73 -4.46 -28.34
N ALA A 202 2.67 -5.03 -27.59
CA ALA A 202 2.43 -5.46 -26.23
C ALA A 202 1.96 -4.29 -25.33
N LEU A 203 2.70 -3.18 -25.26
CA LEU A 203 2.29 -1.99 -24.47
C LEU A 203 0.92 -1.45 -24.89
N LEU A 204 0.59 -1.46 -26.17
CA LEU A 204 -0.74 -1.04 -26.66
C LEU A 204 -1.86 -1.92 -26.09
N ILE A 205 -1.66 -3.25 -26.12
CA ILE A 205 -2.60 -4.23 -25.54
C ILE A 205 -2.69 -4.06 -24.02
N LEU A 206 -1.57 -3.82 -23.34
CA LEU A 206 -1.56 -3.53 -21.89
C LEU A 206 -2.34 -2.24 -21.55
N GLY A 207 -2.29 -1.23 -22.42
CA GLY A 207 -3.12 -0.04 -22.29
C GLY A 207 -4.61 -0.35 -22.38
N GLY A 208 -5.02 -1.18 -23.34
CA GLY A 208 -6.39 -1.69 -23.44
C GLY A 208 -6.82 -2.48 -22.19
N LEU A 209 -5.95 -3.35 -21.67
CA LEU A 209 -6.20 -4.08 -20.42
C LEU A 209 -6.37 -3.11 -19.25
N SER A 210 -5.50 -2.11 -19.12
CA SER A 210 -5.53 -1.12 -18.05
C SER A 210 -6.80 -0.25 -18.07
N LEU A 211 -7.38 0.02 -19.25
CA LEU A 211 -8.68 0.73 -19.35
C LEU A 211 -9.84 -0.02 -18.67
N ASN A 212 -9.73 -1.33 -18.42
CA ASN A 212 -10.75 -2.07 -17.66
C ASN A 212 -10.89 -1.59 -16.21
N ILE A 213 -9.90 -0.87 -15.66
CA ILE A 213 -10.01 -0.19 -14.36
C ILE A 213 -11.17 0.80 -14.36
N VAL A 214 -11.50 1.40 -15.51
CA VAL A 214 -12.65 2.32 -15.65
C VAL A 214 -13.96 1.59 -15.36
N ALA A 215 -14.11 0.36 -15.85
CA ALA A 215 -15.27 -0.47 -15.56
C ALA A 215 -15.33 -0.84 -14.06
N CYS A 216 -14.19 -1.16 -13.44
CA CYS A 216 -14.11 -1.37 -11.99
C CYS A 216 -14.54 -0.13 -11.19
N GLY A 217 -14.10 1.06 -11.60
CA GLY A 217 -14.50 2.32 -10.99
C GLY A 217 -15.99 2.63 -11.15
N ALA A 218 -16.58 2.27 -12.29
CA ALA A 218 -18.01 2.48 -12.55
C ALA A 218 -18.94 1.67 -11.62
N LEU A 219 -18.45 0.59 -11.02
CA LEU A 219 -19.18 -0.22 -10.03
C LEU A 219 -19.29 0.48 -8.66
N ILE A 220 -18.50 1.52 -8.41
CA ILE A 220 -18.58 2.32 -7.18
C ILE A 220 -19.88 3.11 -7.16
N ARG A 221 -20.75 2.82 -6.20
CA ARG A 221 -21.98 3.60 -5.97
C ARG A 221 -21.62 4.90 -5.23
N PRO A 222 -21.98 6.07 -5.77
CA PRO A 222 -21.79 7.33 -5.05
C PRO A 222 -22.59 7.30 -3.76
N ARG A 223 -21.94 7.36 -2.60
CA ARG A 223 -22.65 7.57 -1.34
C ARG A 223 -23.04 9.05 -1.28
N ARG A 224 -24.34 9.35 -1.20
CA ARG A 224 -24.81 10.71 -0.89
C ARG A 224 -24.14 11.12 0.42
N ARG A 225 -23.16 12.03 0.36
CA ARG A 225 -22.69 12.71 1.56
C ARG A 225 -23.89 13.46 2.12
N ALA A 226 -24.34 13.07 3.31
CA ALA A 226 -25.16 13.95 4.12
C ALA A 226 -24.44 15.31 4.15
N LYS A 227 -25.11 16.37 3.69
CA LYS A 227 -24.54 17.72 3.71
C LYS A 227 -24.05 17.96 5.14
N ALA A 228 -22.75 18.00 5.34
CA ALA A 228 -22.20 18.42 6.62
C ALA A 228 -22.83 19.78 6.94
N PRO A 229 -23.31 20.02 8.17
CA PRO A 229 -23.91 21.30 8.51
C PRO A 229 -22.91 22.39 8.11
N GLU A 230 -23.36 23.35 7.30
CA GLU A 230 -22.58 24.52 6.92
C GLU A 230 -22.13 25.21 8.21
N LYS A 231 -20.93 24.89 8.69
CA LYS A 231 -20.21 25.80 9.56
C LYS A 231 -19.88 26.97 8.66
N LYS A 232 -20.62 28.07 8.79
CA LYS A 232 -20.25 29.38 8.26
C LYS A 232 -18.81 29.65 8.70
N VAL A 233 -17.88 29.40 7.80
CA VAL A 233 -16.50 29.85 7.94
C VAL A 233 -16.59 31.32 7.65
N GLU A 234 -16.47 32.14 8.69
CA GLU A 234 -16.21 33.56 8.51
C GLU A 234 -15.00 33.69 7.57
N SER A 235 -15.25 34.31 6.43
CA SER A 235 -14.27 34.55 5.40
C SER A 235 -13.31 35.62 5.92
N GLU A 236 -12.28 35.21 6.65
CA GLU A 236 -11.06 36.02 6.75
C GLU A 236 -10.35 35.93 5.39
N SER A 237 -10.54 36.99 4.61
CA SER A 237 -9.88 37.26 3.35
C SER A 237 -8.38 37.43 3.54
N GLY A 238 -7.65 36.31 3.56
CA GLY A 238 -6.20 36.29 3.54
C GLY A 238 -5.71 34.92 3.10
N TRP A 239 -5.24 34.80 1.85
CA TRP A 239 -4.47 33.63 1.40
C TRP A 239 -3.14 33.60 2.16
N SER A 240 -3.15 33.05 3.37
CA SER A 240 -1.96 32.81 4.17
C SER A 240 -1.47 31.38 3.92
N CYS A 241 -0.28 31.26 3.33
CA CYS A 241 0.40 29.98 3.11
C CYS A 241 0.44 29.12 4.40
N ALA A 242 0.59 29.76 5.56
CA ALA A 242 0.58 29.10 6.86
C ALA A 242 -0.77 28.47 7.23
N ALA A 243 -1.90 29.09 6.89
CA ALA A 243 -3.23 28.53 7.15
C ALA A 243 -3.52 27.32 6.25
N THR A 244 -3.08 27.37 5.00
CA THR A 244 -3.18 26.24 4.06
C THR A 244 -2.27 25.10 4.49
N LEU A 245 -1.01 25.39 4.87
CA LEU A 245 -0.08 24.40 5.43
C LEU A 245 -0.63 23.75 6.70
N ARG A 246 -1.33 24.49 7.55
CA ARG A 246 -1.95 23.96 8.78
C ARG A 246 -3.15 23.07 8.49
N ARG A 247 -3.94 23.36 7.45
CA ARG A 247 -5.02 22.49 6.98
C ARG A 247 -4.47 21.22 6.34
N VAL A 248 -3.46 21.36 5.47
CA VAL A 248 -2.80 20.22 4.82
C VAL A 248 -2.11 19.34 5.86
N SER A 249 -1.39 19.91 6.82
CA SER A 249 -0.70 19.14 7.88
C SER A 249 -1.66 18.37 8.79
N ALA A 250 -2.87 18.90 9.02
CA ALA A 250 -3.93 18.21 9.76
C ALA A 250 -4.55 17.05 8.94
N HIS A 251 -4.75 17.24 7.63
CA HIS A 251 -5.32 16.19 6.75
C HIS A 251 -4.31 15.08 6.39
N LEU A 252 -3.02 15.42 6.26
CA LEU A 252 -1.94 14.47 5.96
C LEU A 252 -1.31 13.85 7.22
N GLU A 253 -1.81 14.22 8.40
CA GLU A 253 -1.31 13.77 9.69
C GLU A 253 0.21 13.92 9.90
N LEU A 254 0.83 15.00 9.39
CA LEU A 254 2.29 15.21 9.45
C LEU A 254 2.87 15.16 10.87
N SER A 255 2.04 15.34 11.90
CA SER A 255 2.41 15.10 13.29
C SER A 255 2.96 13.70 13.58
N LEU A 256 2.65 12.70 12.73
CA LEU A 256 3.23 11.34 12.81
C LEU A 256 4.74 11.34 12.56
N LEU A 257 5.28 12.31 11.82
CA LEU A 257 6.72 12.43 11.58
C LEU A 257 7.51 12.83 12.82
N LEU A 258 6.84 13.19 13.90
CA LEU A 258 7.43 13.46 15.20
C LEU A 258 7.27 12.26 16.15
N ASP A 259 6.48 11.26 15.78
CA ASP A 259 6.23 10.08 16.60
C ASP A 259 7.29 9.01 16.35
N ARG A 260 8.12 8.74 17.35
CA ARG A 260 9.31 7.87 17.22
C ARG A 260 9.01 6.48 16.66
N PRO A 261 7.99 5.73 17.13
CA PRO A 261 7.63 4.43 16.57
C PRO A 261 7.29 4.50 15.07
N TYR A 262 6.54 5.53 14.67
CA TYR A 262 6.13 5.69 13.27
C TYR A 262 7.31 6.04 12.37
N VAL A 263 8.20 6.93 12.81
CA VAL A 263 9.41 7.31 12.05
C VAL A 263 10.34 6.12 11.86
N VAL A 264 10.61 5.34 12.91
CA VAL A 264 11.45 4.14 12.85
C VAL A 264 10.84 3.12 11.88
N TYR A 265 9.53 2.89 11.98
CA TYR A 265 8.81 1.98 11.08
C TYR A 265 8.87 2.43 9.63
N THR A 266 8.60 3.72 9.37
CA THR A 266 8.62 4.31 8.02
C THR A 266 10.01 4.24 7.39
N LEU A 267 11.06 4.52 8.17
CA LEU A 267 12.45 4.39 7.70
C LEU A 267 12.78 2.95 7.32
N ALA A 268 12.39 1.97 8.15
CA ALA A 268 12.59 0.56 7.84
C ALA A 268 11.84 0.15 6.56
N VAL A 269 10.56 0.52 6.42
CA VAL A 269 9.77 0.22 5.22
C VAL A 269 10.34 0.89 3.98
N THR A 270 10.91 2.09 4.10
CA THR A 270 11.57 2.77 2.97
C THR A 270 12.80 2.01 2.48
N LEU A 271 13.65 1.52 3.40
CA LEU A 271 14.80 0.68 3.06
C LEU A 271 14.38 -0.67 2.49
N LEU A 272 13.33 -1.27 3.07
CA LEU A 272 12.71 -2.47 2.53
C LEU A 272 12.28 -2.25 1.07
N ASN A 273 11.62 -1.13 0.78
CA ASN A 273 11.14 -0.80 -0.55
C ASN A 273 12.28 -0.59 -1.57
N ALA A 274 13.42 -0.07 -1.12
CA ALA A 274 14.61 0.11 -1.96
C ALA A 274 15.21 -1.22 -2.45
N GLY A 275 15.08 -2.31 -1.69
CA GLY A 275 15.56 -3.64 -2.11
C GLY A 275 14.48 -4.55 -2.67
N TYR A 276 13.25 -4.45 -2.17
CA TYR A 276 12.14 -5.37 -2.44
C TYR A 276 11.77 -5.47 -3.93
N PHE A 277 11.82 -4.35 -4.64
CA PHE A 277 11.40 -4.32 -6.04
C PHE A 277 12.46 -4.78 -7.04
N VAL A 278 13.73 -4.84 -6.64
CA VAL A 278 14.84 -5.16 -7.56
C VAL A 278 14.69 -6.53 -8.23
N PRO A 279 14.37 -7.64 -7.51
CA PRO A 279 14.14 -8.91 -8.17
C PRO A 279 12.98 -8.90 -9.17
N TYR A 280 11.91 -8.14 -8.91
CA TYR A 280 10.79 -8.06 -9.85
C TYR A 280 11.18 -7.51 -11.21
N PHE A 281 12.13 -6.56 -11.23
CA PHE A 281 12.57 -5.93 -12.48
C PHE A 281 13.80 -6.61 -13.09
N HIS A 282 14.73 -7.11 -12.29
CA HIS A 282 16.04 -7.56 -12.78
C HIS A 282 16.24 -9.08 -12.74
N LEU A 283 15.35 -9.88 -12.12
CA LEU A 283 15.56 -11.34 -12.06
C LEU A 283 15.48 -12.01 -13.43
N VAL A 284 14.60 -11.56 -14.32
CA VAL A 284 14.55 -12.06 -15.71
C VAL A 284 15.86 -11.73 -16.42
N ALA A 285 16.29 -10.47 -16.37
CA ALA A 285 17.53 -10.02 -16.99
C ALA A 285 18.77 -10.76 -16.45
N HIS A 286 18.82 -11.01 -15.14
CA HIS A 286 19.85 -11.80 -14.50
C HIS A 286 19.83 -13.27 -14.94
N SER A 287 18.66 -13.89 -15.02
CA SER A 287 18.51 -15.27 -15.49
C SER A 287 18.97 -15.42 -16.95
N ARG A 288 18.67 -14.43 -17.80
CA ARG A 288 19.17 -14.37 -19.19
C ARG A 288 20.68 -14.20 -19.23
N GLN A 289 21.24 -13.32 -18.42
CA GLN A 289 22.69 -13.12 -18.31
C GLN A 289 23.41 -14.39 -17.81
N ALA A 290 22.77 -15.17 -16.94
CA ALA A 290 23.28 -16.46 -16.49
C ALA A 290 23.23 -17.57 -17.55
N GLY A 291 22.67 -17.30 -18.74
CA GLY A 291 22.64 -18.21 -19.89
C GLY A 291 21.35 -19.03 -20.02
N PHE A 292 20.31 -18.75 -19.23
CA PHE A 292 19.03 -19.45 -19.34
C PHE A 292 18.17 -18.94 -20.51
N SER A 293 17.27 -19.80 -21.00
CA SER A 293 16.36 -19.44 -22.08
C SER A 293 15.35 -18.36 -21.66
N GLU A 294 14.69 -17.70 -22.63
CA GLU A 294 13.68 -16.67 -22.37
C GLU A 294 12.52 -17.22 -21.53
N TYR A 295 12.03 -18.39 -21.92
CA TYR A 295 11.00 -19.11 -21.20
C TYR A 295 11.44 -19.52 -19.78
N GLN A 296 12.68 -19.98 -19.60
CA GLN A 296 13.22 -20.30 -18.27
C GLN A 296 13.29 -19.05 -17.37
N ALA A 297 13.79 -17.93 -17.90
CA ALA A 297 13.90 -16.67 -17.17
C ALA A 297 12.52 -16.10 -16.77
N ALA A 298 11.54 -16.13 -17.69
CA ALA A 298 10.18 -15.70 -17.41
C ALA A 298 9.46 -16.64 -16.42
N PHE A 299 9.70 -17.95 -16.53
CA PHE A 299 9.08 -18.95 -15.66
C PHE A 299 9.57 -18.85 -14.22
N VAL A 300 10.86 -18.56 -13.97
CA VAL A 300 11.39 -18.31 -12.62
C VAL A 300 10.62 -17.21 -11.89
N MET A 301 10.36 -16.09 -12.57
CA MET A 301 9.57 -14.98 -12.03
C MET A 301 8.09 -15.36 -11.83
N SER A 302 7.53 -16.14 -12.74
CA SER A 302 6.15 -16.65 -12.63
C SER A 302 6.00 -17.58 -11.43
N ALA A 303 6.94 -18.50 -11.25
CA ALA A 303 6.99 -19.45 -10.13
C ALA A 303 7.12 -18.73 -8.78
N ALA A 304 7.96 -17.69 -8.69
CA ALA A 304 8.01 -16.81 -7.52
C ALA A 304 6.67 -16.12 -7.25
N GLY A 305 5.96 -15.68 -8.29
CA GLY A 305 4.61 -15.13 -8.19
C GLY A 305 3.58 -16.13 -7.65
N ALA A 306 3.67 -17.41 -8.01
CA ALA A 306 2.79 -18.45 -7.51
C ALA A 306 3.01 -18.71 -6.01
N THR A 307 4.27 -18.80 -5.56
CA THR A 307 4.56 -18.99 -4.13
C THR A 307 4.31 -17.73 -3.31
N ASP A 308 4.35 -16.53 -3.90
CA ASP A 308 3.92 -15.28 -3.25
C ASP A 308 2.45 -15.36 -2.79
N ILE A 309 1.56 -15.95 -3.60
CA ILE A 309 0.16 -16.17 -3.20
C ILE A 309 0.09 -17.09 -1.97
N LEU A 310 0.84 -18.19 -1.98
CA LEU A 310 0.87 -19.15 -0.87
C LEU A 310 1.42 -18.51 0.41
N GLY A 311 2.48 -17.71 0.28
CA GLY A 311 3.07 -16.97 1.38
C GLY A 311 2.10 -15.98 2.03
N ARG A 312 1.33 -15.25 1.21
CA ARG A 312 0.31 -14.30 1.71
C ARG A 312 -0.74 -15.00 2.57
N VAL A 313 -1.27 -16.13 2.08
CA VAL A 313 -2.30 -16.91 2.76
C VAL A 313 -1.75 -17.55 4.03
N ALA A 314 -0.58 -18.20 3.93
CA ALA A 314 0.06 -18.85 5.06
C ALA A 314 0.39 -17.83 6.17
N SER A 315 0.98 -16.68 5.81
CA SER A 315 1.31 -15.64 6.79
C SER A 315 0.08 -15.02 7.44
N GLY A 316 -1.00 -14.79 6.68
CA GLY A 316 -2.26 -14.30 7.23
C GLY A 316 -2.83 -15.28 8.26
N TRP A 317 -2.86 -16.56 7.93
CA TRP A 317 -3.28 -17.60 8.88
C TRP A 317 -2.37 -17.65 10.11
N PHE A 318 -1.04 -17.66 9.94
CA PHE A 318 -0.10 -17.64 11.06
C PHE A 318 -0.28 -16.43 11.98
N SER A 319 -0.59 -15.25 11.42
CA SER A 319 -0.88 -14.06 12.23
C SER A 319 -2.20 -14.16 12.99
N ASP A 320 -3.20 -14.83 12.43
CA ASP A 320 -4.52 -14.99 13.05
C ASP A 320 -4.52 -16.01 14.21
N LEU A 321 -3.52 -16.90 14.28
CA LEU A 321 -3.38 -17.84 15.41
C LEU A 321 -3.10 -17.14 16.75
N GLY A 322 -2.68 -15.87 16.73
CA GLY A 322 -2.43 -15.07 17.95
C GLY A 322 -1.24 -15.54 18.80
N HIS A 323 -0.51 -16.57 18.38
CA HIS A 323 0.65 -17.09 19.10
C HIS A 323 1.89 -16.19 18.99
N PHE A 324 1.98 -15.41 17.91
CA PHE A 324 3.12 -14.54 17.63
C PHE A 324 2.67 -13.10 17.45
N ARG A 325 3.45 -12.15 17.97
CA ARG A 325 3.20 -10.74 17.69
C ARG A 325 3.44 -10.46 16.21
N LEU A 326 2.52 -9.72 15.58
CA LEU A 326 2.60 -9.36 14.16
C LEU A 326 3.96 -8.74 13.77
N ILE A 327 4.53 -7.91 14.64
CA ILE A 327 5.83 -7.28 14.38
C ILE A 327 6.97 -8.31 14.28
N HIS A 328 6.96 -9.37 15.09
CA HIS A 328 7.98 -10.42 15.04
C HIS A 328 7.86 -11.28 13.79
N LEU A 329 6.62 -11.63 13.42
CA LEU A 329 6.35 -12.31 12.15
C LEU A 329 6.81 -11.45 10.96
N LEU A 330 6.50 -10.15 10.97
CA LEU A 330 6.94 -9.22 9.94
C LEU A 330 8.47 -9.14 9.84
N THR A 331 9.18 -9.03 10.97
CA THR A 331 10.66 -9.02 10.97
C THR A 331 11.24 -10.32 10.43
N LEU A 332 10.67 -11.48 10.81
CA LEU A 332 11.10 -12.79 10.33
C LEU A 332 10.97 -12.90 8.80
N TRP A 333 9.79 -12.59 8.26
CA TRP A 333 9.56 -12.65 6.80
C TRP A 333 10.43 -11.65 6.04
N THR A 334 10.63 -10.46 6.61
CA THR A 334 11.54 -9.46 6.01
C THR A 334 12.98 -9.98 5.97
N ALA A 335 13.47 -10.58 7.05
CA ALA A 335 14.84 -11.09 7.13
C ALA A 335 15.08 -12.22 6.12
N LEU A 336 14.14 -13.16 6.04
CA LEU A 336 14.18 -14.25 5.07
C LEU A 336 14.08 -13.73 3.63
N THR A 337 13.25 -12.73 3.37
CA THR A 337 13.16 -12.09 2.04
C THR A 337 14.52 -11.49 1.64
N GLY A 338 15.14 -10.71 2.53
CA GLY A 338 16.46 -10.12 2.28
C GLY A 338 17.54 -11.18 2.04
N LEU A 339 17.54 -12.24 2.84
CA LEU A 339 18.45 -13.38 2.67
C LEU A 339 18.28 -14.05 1.31
N PHE A 340 17.07 -14.40 0.91
CA PHE A 340 16.83 -15.07 -0.38
C PHE A 340 17.14 -14.17 -1.56
N ILE A 341 16.92 -12.86 -1.46
CA ILE A 341 17.37 -11.90 -2.48
C ILE A 341 18.90 -11.96 -2.67
N MET A 342 19.68 -12.02 -1.59
CA MET A 342 21.15 -12.15 -1.68
C MET A 342 21.60 -13.49 -2.28
N LEU A 343 20.82 -14.56 -2.08
CA LEU A 343 21.13 -15.90 -2.58
C LEU A 343 20.77 -16.12 -4.06
N LEU A 344 19.87 -15.31 -4.64
CA LEU A 344 19.50 -15.38 -6.06
C LEU A 344 20.71 -15.42 -7.00
N PRO A 345 21.64 -14.44 -6.96
CA PRO A 345 22.79 -14.44 -7.86
C PRO A 345 23.77 -15.58 -7.59
N VAL A 346 23.88 -16.05 -6.34
CA VAL A 346 24.80 -17.15 -5.98
C VAL A 346 24.28 -18.48 -6.55
N SER A 347 22.96 -18.67 -6.54
CA SER A 347 22.33 -19.89 -7.02
C SER A 347 22.54 -20.13 -8.53
N SER A 348 22.68 -19.06 -9.33
CA SER A 348 22.90 -19.15 -10.77
C SER A 348 24.38 -19.36 -11.16
N LEU A 349 25.34 -19.07 -10.27
CA LEU A 349 26.78 -19.20 -10.58
C LEU A 349 27.19 -20.64 -10.94
N SER A 350 26.46 -21.63 -10.42
CA SER A 350 26.69 -23.05 -10.70
C SER A 350 26.09 -23.53 -12.03
N GLY A 351 25.38 -22.66 -12.77
CA GLY A 351 24.60 -23.05 -13.95
C GLY A 351 23.35 -23.90 -13.63
N SER A 352 23.05 -24.09 -12.34
CA SER A 352 21.92 -24.93 -11.91
C SER A 352 20.60 -24.16 -11.94
N TYR A 353 19.79 -24.43 -12.96
CA TYR A 353 18.42 -23.89 -13.04
C TYR A 353 17.57 -24.32 -11.83
N ALA A 354 17.77 -25.55 -11.33
CA ALA A 354 17.05 -26.06 -10.17
C ALA A 354 17.35 -25.25 -8.89
N ALA A 355 18.61 -24.84 -8.70
CA ALA A 355 18.99 -24.01 -7.56
C ALA A 355 18.35 -22.61 -7.66
N LEU A 356 18.41 -21.97 -8.83
CA LEU A 356 17.77 -20.69 -9.09
C LEU A 356 16.25 -20.77 -8.85
N MET A 357 15.60 -21.83 -9.35
CA MET A 357 14.18 -22.07 -9.16
C MET A 357 13.83 -22.22 -7.67
N ALA A 358 14.58 -23.05 -6.93
CA ALA A 358 14.33 -23.29 -5.51
C ALA A 358 14.43 -22.00 -4.68
N ILE A 359 15.48 -21.19 -4.89
CA ILE A 359 15.64 -19.91 -4.19
C ILE A 359 14.56 -18.91 -4.60
N SER A 360 14.16 -18.89 -5.87
CA SER A 360 13.10 -18.01 -6.36
C SER A 360 11.73 -18.35 -5.78
N LEU A 361 11.42 -19.64 -5.58
CA LEU A 361 10.22 -20.10 -4.90
C LEU A 361 10.20 -19.65 -3.43
N LEU A 362 11.33 -19.79 -2.73
CA LEU A 362 11.49 -19.35 -1.34
C LEU A 362 11.40 -17.83 -1.18
N TYR A 363 12.05 -17.10 -2.08
CA TYR A 363 11.91 -15.64 -2.19
C TYR A 363 10.44 -15.24 -2.40
N GLY A 364 9.76 -15.85 -3.37
CA GLY A 364 8.35 -15.58 -3.67
C GLY A 364 7.47 -15.77 -2.45
N PHE A 365 7.61 -16.92 -1.77
CA PHE A 365 6.88 -17.21 -0.53
C PHE A 365 7.12 -16.15 0.56
N CYS A 366 8.38 -15.80 0.83
CA CYS A 366 8.72 -14.83 1.87
C CYS A 366 8.26 -13.41 1.51
N SER A 367 8.37 -13.02 0.23
CA SER A 367 7.83 -11.77 -0.30
C SER A 367 6.32 -11.69 -0.06
N GLY A 368 5.59 -12.76 -0.37
CA GLY A 368 4.15 -12.83 -0.18
C GLY A 368 3.78 -12.69 1.29
N ALA A 369 4.42 -13.48 2.14
CA ALA A 369 4.23 -13.44 3.59
C ALA A 369 4.49 -12.05 4.19
N LEU A 370 5.57 -11.41 3.76
CA LEU A 370 5.94 -10.04 4.11
C LEU A 370 4.83 -9.05 3.74
N THR A 371 4.38 -9.04 2.48
CA THR A 371 3.41 -8.04 1.99
C THR A 371 2.07 -8.07 2.72
N SER A 372 1.65 -9.23 3.25
CA SER A 372 0.43 -9.36 4.06
C SER A 372 0.51 -8.58 5.38
N LEU A 373 1.71 -8.43 5.95
CA LEU A 373 1.89 -7.90 7.31
C LEU A 373 2.32 -6.43 7.36
N VAL A 374 2.96 -5.90 6.32
CA VAL A 374 3.44 -4.49 6.29
C VAL A 374 2.31 -3.53 6.64
N PHE A 375 1.19 -3.55 5.90
CA PHE A 375 0.09 -2.63 6.20
C PHE A 375 -0.70 -2.99 7.47
N ALA A 376 -0.66 -4.25 7.91
CA ALA A 376 -1.38 -4.72 9.10
C ALA A 376 -0.75 -4.20 10.42
N VAL A 377 0.56 -3.93 10.42
CA VAL A 377 1.28 -3.41 11.60
C VAL A 377 1.03 -1.91 11.84
N VAL A 378 0.74 -1.13 10.79
CA VAL A 378 0.51 0.32 10.89
C VAL A 378 -0.54 0.71 11.95
N PRO A 379 -1.77 0.17 11.97
CA PRO A 379 -2.76 0.52 12.99
C PRO A 379 -2.34 0.16 14.42
N MET A 380 -1.45 -0.82 14.60
CA MET A 380 -0.89 -1.17 15.92
C MET A 380 0.09 -0.11 16.44
N ILE A 381 0.68 0.68 15.53
CA ILE A 381 1.62 1.76 15.87
C ILE A 381 0.85 3.07 16.10
N VAL A 382 -0.03 3.45 15.18
CA VAL A 382 -0.65 4.80 15.18
C VAL A 382 -2.08 4.83 15.72
N GLY A 383 -2.72 3.67 15.89
CA GLY A 383 -4.14 3.54 16.20
C GLY A 383 -5.05 3.59 14.97
N VAL A 384 -6.23 2.98 15.08
CA VAL A 384 -7.18 2.82 13.96
C VAL A 384 -7.75 4.16 13.47
N GLU A 385 -7.91 5.15 14.35
CA GLU A 385 -8.47 6.47 14.03
C GLU A 385 -7.63 7.23 13.01
N ARG A 386 -6.31 6.99 13.01
CA ARG A 386 -5.29 7.71 12.24
C ARG A 386 -4.74 6.91 11.07
N MET A 387 -5.30 5.71 10.84
CA MET A 387 -4.76 4.71 9.92
C MET A 387 -4.68 5.22 8.48
N MET A 388 -5.72 5.89 7.98
CA MET A 388 -5.76 6.34 6.58
C MET A 388 -4.71 7.42 6.27
N GLY A 389 -4.53 8.39 7.18
CA GLY A 389 -3.49 9.41 7.06
C GLY A 389 -2.09 8.79 7.18
N ALA A 390 -1.90 7.89 8.14
CA ALA A 390 -0.64 7.17 8.34
C ALA A 390 -0.24 6.30 7.15
N LEU A 391 -1.18 5.60 6.51
CA LEU A 391 -0.90 4.77 5.33
C LEU A 391 -0.51 5.62 4.13
N GLY A 392 -1.20 6.75 3.90
CA GLY A 392 -0.85 7.64 2.80
C GLY A 392 0.51 8.32 2.98
N LEU A 393 0.83 8.73 4.22
CA LEU A 393 2.14 9.30 4.55
C LEU A 393 3.27 8.26 4.48
N LEU A 394 3.00 7.01 4.87
CA LEU A 394 3.94 5.89 4.74
C LEU A 394 4.27 5.64 3.26
N GLN A 395 3.24 5.58 2.40
CA GLN A 395 3.42 5.38 0.95
C GLN A 395 4.17 6.55 0.30
N LEU A 396 3.92 7.78 0.74
CA LEU A 396 4.65 8.95 0.26
C LEU A 396 6.15 8.85 0.54
N ILE A 397 6.54 8.38 1.73
CA ILE A 397 7.94 8.32 2.14
C ILE A 397 8.63 7.10 1.55
N GLU A 398 7.98 5.93 1.57
CA GLU A 398 8.55 4.69 1.03
C GLU A 398 8.76 4.78 -0.49
N SER A 399 8.04 5.65 -1.20
CA SER A 399 8.20 5.85 -2.65
C SER A 399 9.62 6.29 -3.03
N SER A 400 10.32 6.99 -2.14
CA SER A 400 11.73 7.38 -2.34
C SER A 400 12.63 6.15 -2.46
N GLY A 401 12.37 5.10 -1.66
CA GLY A 401 13.06 3.81 -1.76
C GLY A 401 12.76 3.12 -3.09
N GLY A 402 11.48 3.04 -3.48
CA GLY A 402 11.07 2.43 -4.75
C GLY A 402 11.62 3.16 -5.99
N LEU A 403 11.76 4.48 -5.92
CA LEU A 403 12.33 5.32 -6.97
C LEU A 403 13.81 5.04 -7.19
N LEU A 404 14.59 4.92 -6.12
CA LEU A 404 16.06 4.83 -6.19
C LEU A 404 16.58 3.39 -6.25
N GLY A 405 15.81 2.41 -5.75
CA GLY A 405 16.23 1.03 -5.63
C GLY A 405 16.63 0.38 -6.96
N THR A 406 15.74 0.41 -7.95
CA THR A 406 16.00 -0.26 -9.24
C THR A 406 17.05 0.44 -10.09
N PRO A 407 17.12 1.79 -10.20
CA PRO A 407 18.20 2.46 -10.91
C PRO A 407 19.55 2.28 -10.23
N LEU A 408 19.60 2.27 -8.90
CA LEU A 408 20.83 1.94 -8.17
C LEU A 408 21.30 0.51 -8.50
N SER A 409 20.38 -0.45 -8.57
CA SER A 409 20.70 -1.79 -9.05
C SER A 409 21.19 -1.78 -10.51
N GLY A 410 20.52 -1.07 -11.42
CA GLY A 410 20.96 -0.96 -12.81
C GLY A 410 22.38 -0.40 -12.91
N LEU A 411 22.68 0.66 -12.14
CA LEU A 411 24.01 1.26 -12.04
C LEU A 411 25.07 0.27 -11.54
N LEU A 412 24.74 -0.50 -10.49
CA LEU A 412 25.64 -1.53 -9.98
C LEU A 412 25.94 -2.56 -11.06
N LYS A 413 24.94 -3.01 -11.83
CA LYS A 413 25.16 -3.93 -12.95
C LYS A 413 26.00 -3.29 -14.06
N ASP A 414 25.83 -2.01 -14.35
CA ASP A 414 26.62 -1.33 -15.38
C ASP A 414 28.09 -1.18 -14.99
N ILE A 415 28.38 -0.96 -13.70
CA ILE A 415 29.75 -0.86 -13.17
C ILE A 415 30.42 -2.24 -13.05
N THR A 416 29.73 -3.23 -12.51
CA THR A 416 30.33 -4.57 -12.24
C THR A 416 30.24 -5.53 -13.41
N GLY A 417 29.40 -5.23 -14.41
CA GLY A 417 29.09 -6.10 -15.54
C GLY A 417 28.10 -7.23 -15.21
N ASN A 418 27.65 -7.39 -13.96
CA ASN A 418 26.70 -8.44 -13.56
C ASN A 418 25.75 -8.01 -12.44
N TYR A 419 24.66 -8.75 -12.23
CA TYR A 419 23.68 -8.43 -11.19
C TYR A 419 24.05 -8.90 -9.76
N THR A 420 25.21 -9.52 -9.52
CA THR A 420 25.53 -10.04 -8.19
C THR A 420 25.58 -8.94 -7.13
N ALA A 421 26.30 -7.85 -7.40
CA ALA A 421 26.36 -6.70 -6.49
C ALA A 421 24.97 -6.06 -6.31
N SER A 422 24.17 -6.00 -7.38
CA SER A 422 22.79 -5.51 -7.35
C SER A 422 21.93 -6.24 -6.32
N PHE A 423 21.86 -7.57 -6.43
CA PHE A 423 21.04 -8.39 -5.55
C PHE A 423 21.58 -8.41 -4.12
N VAL A 424 22.90 -8.47 -3.94
CA VAL A 424 23.51 -8.45 -2.60
C VAL A 424 23.21 -7.13 -1.87
N VAL A 425 23.38 -5.98 -2.54
CA VAL A 425 23.06 -4.66 -1.96
C VAL A 425 21.56 -4.52 -1.67
N SER A 426 20.71 -4.98 -2.61
CA SER A 426 19.25 -4.94 -2.44
C SER A 426 18.78 -5.77 -1.25
N GLY A 427 19.26 -7.01 -1.13
CA GLY A 427 19.00 -7.85 0.05
C GLY A 427 19.56 -7.22 1.32
N GLY A 428 20.69 -6.50 1.23
CA GLY A 428 21.31 -5.76 2.32
C GLY A 428 20.41 -4.67 2.88
N PHE A 429 19.75 -3.88 2.02
CA PHE A 429 18.76 -2.90 2.47
C PHE A 429 17.57 -3.56 3.19
N VAL A 430 17.09 -4.70 2.69
CA VAL A 430 15.97 -5.44 3.32
C VAL A 430 16.38 -6.02 4.67
N VAL A 431 17.59 -6.57 4.80
CA VAL A 431 18.11 -7.04 6.10
C VAL A 431 18.33 -5.87 7.06
N LEU A 432 18.86 -4.74 6.58
CA LEU A 432 19.03 -3.53 7.40
C LEU A 432 17.67 -3.00 7.92
N ALA A 433 16.61 -3.10 7.12
CA ALA A 433 15.26 -2.76 7.55
C ALA A 433 14.83 -3.60 8.77
N THR A 434 15.19 -4.88 8.85
CA THR A 434 14.88 -5.73 10.01
C THR A 434 15.59 -5.28 11.28
N LEU A 435 16.85 -4.87 11.15
CA LEU A 435 17.62 -4.33 12.27
C LEU A 435 16.97 -3.06 12.79
N ILE A 436 16.51 -2.17 11.89
CA ILE A 436 15.81 -0.95 12.27
C ILE A 436 14.45 -1.26 12.92
N MET A 437 13.67 -2.21 12.38
CA MET A 437 12.40 -2.64 12.99
C MET A 437 12.60 -3.17 14.42
N SER A 438 13.72 -3.86 14.69
CA SER A 438 14.03 -4.35 16.04
C SER A 438 14.26 -3.24 17.07
N THR A 439 14.51 -2.00 16.62
CA THR A 439 14.65 -0.81 17.50
C THR A 439 13.33 -0.17 17.90
N LEU A 440 12.19 -0.69 17.40
CA LEU A 440 10.87 -0.19 17.77
C LEU A 440 10.64 -0.30 19.30
N PRO A 441 10.01 0.70 19.93
CA PRO A 441 9.67 0.62 21.34
C PRO A 441 8.85 -0.63 21.64
N HIS A 442 9.18 -1.32 22.73
CA HIS A 442 8.54 -2.58 23.14
C HIS A 442 8.71 -3.73 22.16
N TYR A 443 9.66 -3.70 21.22
CA TYR A 443 9.93 -4.82 20.31
C TYR A 443 10.23 -6.12 21.07
N PHE A 444 11.11 -6.08 22.07
CA PHE A 444 11.47 -7.25 22.88
C PHE A 444 10.47 -7.59 24.01
N SER A 445 9.37 -6.83 24.14
CA SER A 445 8.33 -7.15 25.11
C SER A 445 7.54 -8.38 24.67
N CYS A 446 7.30 -9.30 25.60
CA CYS A 446 6.38 -10.43 25.35
C CYS A 446 4.90 -10.03 25.42
N LYS A 447 4.59 -8.84 25.94
CA LYS A 447 3.23 -8.30 26.04
C LYS A 447 3.00 -7.23 24.98
N GLU A 448 1.83 -7.22 24.37
CA GLU A 448 1.41 -6.15 23.48
C GLU A 448 1.41 -4.81 24.23
N PRO A 449 1.93 -3.73 23.62
CA PRO A 449 1.85 -2.41 24.22
C PRO A 449 0.37 -2.02 24.38
N PRO A 450 0.03 -1.26 25.45
CA PRO A 450 -1.33 -0.73 25.59
C PRO A 450 -1.68 0.12 24.36
N PRO A 451 -2.95 0.08 23.89
CA PRO A 451 -3.37 0.85 22.73
C PRO A 451 -3.10 2.34 22.97
N PRO A 452 -2.70 3.11 21.94
CA PRO A 452 -2.46 4.53 22.09
C PRO A 452 -3.73 5.23 22.62
N PRO A 453 -3.59 6.24 23.51
CA PRO A 453 -4.73 6.93 24.09
C PRO A 453 -5.59 7.58 23.00
N ARG A 454 -6.91 7.31 23.01
CA ARG A 454 -7.86 7.92 22.06
C ARG A 454 -7.80 9.44 22.16
N ARG A 455 -7.60 10.13 21.03
CA ARG A 455 -7.69 11.60 21.02
C ARG A 455 -9.16 11.99 21.08
N ARG A 456 -9.57 12.64 22.18
CA ARG A 456 -10.91 13.26 22.25
C ARG A 456 -10.99 14.36 21.17
N PRO A 457 -12.10 14.48 20.42
CA PRO A 457 -12.28 15.55 19.47
C PRO A 457 -12.21 16.91 20.19
N PRO A 458 -11.57 17.93 19.60
CA PRO A 458 -11.47 19.25 20.22
C PRO A 458 -12.87 19.86 20.33
N GLY A 459 -13.43 19.86 21.54
CA GLY A 459 -14.75 20.45 21.83
C GLY A 459 -15.55 19.85 22.98
N THR A 460 -15.21 18.66 23.48
CA THR A 460 -15.90 18.09 24.66
C THR A 460 -15.33 18.68 25.94
N LYS A 461 -15.95 19.76 26.45
CA LYS A 461 -15.76 20.21 27.84
C LYS A 461 -16.31 19.15 28.78
N ASP A 462 -15.55 18.78 29.80
CA ASP A 462 -16.03 17.93 30.90
C ASP A 462 -17.24 18.59 31.56
N LYS A 463 -18.36 17.88 31.58
CA LYS A 463 -19.34 18.01 32.65
C LYS A 463 -19.10 16.84 33.60
N GLY A 464 -18.36 17.12 34.67
CA GLY A 464 -18.44 16.37 35.93
C GLY A 464 -17.56 15.13 36.04
N SER A 465 -16.37 15.31 36.58
CA SER A 465 -15.83 14.40 37.61
C SER A 465 -15.30 15.27 38.77
N PRO A 466 -15.55 14.92 40.04
CA PRO A 466 -15.04 15.69 41.16
C PRO A 466 -13.51 15.52 41.27
N PRO A 467 -12.78 16.50 41.80
CA PRO A 467 -11.35 16.39 42.00
C PRO A 467 -11.04 15.37 43.10
N GLU A 468 -10.22 14.40 42.75
CA GLU A 468 -9.60 13.42 43.64
C GLU A 468 -8.52 14.13 44.48
N LEU A 469 -8.96 14.85 45.52
CA LEU A 469 -8.08 15.60 46.44
C LEU A 469 -8.76 15.80 47.80
N GLU A 470 -9.27 14.73 48.40
CA GLU A 470 -9.75 14.74 49.79
C GLU A 470 -9.76 13.32 50.40
N GLN A 471 -8.59 12.67 50.44
CA GLN A 471 -8.30 11.55 51.37
C GLN A 471 -6.88 11.68 51.94
N MET A 472 -6.57 12.85 52.47
CA MET A 472 -5.51 13.00 53.47
C MET A 472 -6.03 14.01 54.49
N HIS A 473 -6.07 13.59 55.76
CA HIS A 473 -6.45 14.34 56.96
C HIS A 473 -7.92 14.29 57.44
N SER A 474 -8.29 13.15 58.05
CA SER A 474 -9.04 13.14 59.32
C SER A 474 -8.67 11.89 60.14
N SER A 475 -7.89 12.11 61.21
CA SER A 475 -7.35 11.20 62.25
C SER A 475 -8.41 10.78 63.30
N PRO A 476 -8.07 10.14 64.46
CA PRO A 476 -7.24 8.97 64.81
C PRO A 476 -8.06 7.94 65.68
N THR A 477 -7.38 7.06 66.44
CA THR A 477 -7.83 6.20 67.58
C THR A 477 -8.44 4.82 67.29
N ALA A 478 -7.64 3.77 67.56
CA ALA A 478 -7.96 2.65 68.48
C ALA A 478 -6.88 1.54 68.37
N THR A 479 -5.79 1.70 69.12
CA THR A 479 -4.93 0.60 69.58
C THR A 479 -5.03 0.59 71.10
N GLU A 480 -5.89 -0.25 71.65
CA GLU A 480 -5.73 -0.95 72.93
C GLU A 480 -6.96 -1.83 73.20
N GLU A 481 -6.73 -2.92 73.94
CA GLU A 481 -7.70 -3.94 74.39
C GLU A 481 -8.10 -5.02 73.37
N LEU A 482 -7.31 -6.10 73.31
CA LEU A 482 -7.75 -7.40 73.83
C LEU A 482 -6.57 -8.39 73.90
N MET A 483 -5.76 -8.31 74.96
CA MET A 483 -5.02 -9.45 75.50
C MET A 483 -5.57 -9.73 76.89
N LYS A 484 -6.41 -10.77 77.03
CA LYS A 484 -6.54 -11.55 78.26
C LYS A 484 -6.79 -13.02 77.89
N HIS A 485 -5.77 -13.84 78.13
CA HIS A 485 -5.83 -15.30 78.24
C HIS A 485 -6.73 -15.73 79.42
N PRO A 486 -7.28 -16.97 79.44
CA PRO A 486 -6.54 -18.12 79.99
C PRO A 486 -6.80 -19.52 79.34
N VAL A 487 -5.72 -20.32 79.31
CA VAL A 487 -5.59 -21.76 79.69
C VAL A 487 -6.52 -22.86 79.10
N SER A 488 -5.86 -23.85 78.47
CA SER A 488 -6.09 -25.32 78.25
C SER A 488 -7.16 -26.05 79.12
N PRO A 489 -7.66 -27.29 78.81
CA PRO A 489 -6.98 -28.38 78.05
C PRO A 489 -7.81 -29.39 77.20
N GLU A 490 -7.05 -30.20 76.43
CA GLU A 490 -7.19 -31.65 76.17
C GLU A 490 -8.28 -32.29 75.26
N ASN A 491 -7.79 -33.30 74.50
CA ASN A 491 -8.43 -34.51 73.92
C ASN A 491 -9.42 -34.28 72.75
N VAL A 492 -9.36 -34.93 71.59
CA VAL A 492 -8.91 -36.27 71.10
C VAL A 492 -8.47 -36.14 69.65
#